data_AF-A0A6P1J8G7-F1
#
_entry.id   AF-A0A6P1J8G7-F1
#
_cell.length_a   1.000
_cell.length_b   1.000
_cell.length_c   1.000
_cell.angle_alpha   90.00
_cell.angle_beta   90.00
_cell.angle_gamma   90.00
#
_symmetry.space_group_name_H-M   'P 1'
#
loop_
_entity.id
_entity.type
_entity.pdbx_description
1 polymer ?
#
loop_
_entity_poly.entity_id
_entity_poly.type
_entity_poly.pdbx_seq_one_letter_code
_entity_poly.pdbx_strand_id
1 'polypeptide(L)'
;MQAGAAFGWGGWSALAQAHHGWSSFDQDRPLYLEGRAASVRWRNPHAELVLDVPESLRLPPDLAQRSLPAQTASIDGPALLARTVLPTRRDRRWEIELAPLFRLGQWQVPEIKNGMPLSVVGFAFKDEKGEAILRAEYLFLDGKTYGLRSSPA
;
A
#
# COMPACT_ATOMS: atom_id res chain seq x y z
N MET A 1 0.60 12.89 51.65
CA MET A 1 1.68 12.59 50.70
C MET A 1 1.06 11.85 49.52
N GLN A 2 0.99 12.49 48.35
CA GLN A 2 0.54 11.89 47.10
C GLN A 2 1.69 11.05 46.52
N ALA A 3 1.37 9.90 45.94
CA ALA A 3 2.17 9.28 44.89
C ALA A 3 1.20 8.70 43.87
N GLY A 4 1.02 9.41 42.76
CA GLY A 4 0.35 8.92 41.58
C GLY A 4 1.33 8.18 40.68
N ALA A 5 0.80 7.29 39.85
CA ALA A 5 1.41 6.88 38.59
C ALA A 5 0.29 6.48 37.63
N ALA A 6 -0.14 7.45 36.81
CA ALA A 6 -0.96 7.18 35.64
C ALA A 6 -0.02 6.74 34.51
N PHE A 7 -0.11 5.46 34.12
CA PHE A 7 0.43 5.02 32.84
C PHE A 7 -0.55 5.44 31.75
N GLY A 8 -0.24 6.55 31.09
CA GLY A 8 -0.91 6.95 29.85
C GLY A 8 -0.53 5.99 28.74
N TRP A 9 -1.48 5.20 28.25
CA TRP A 9 -1.37 4.55 26.96
C TRP A 9 -1.32 5.65 25.88
N GLY A 10 -0.15 5.83 25.28
CA GLY A 10 0.02 6.67 24.10
C GLY A 10 -0.90 6.17 23.00
N GLY A 11 -2.01 6.89 22.81
CA GLY A 11 -2.94 6.66 21.73
C GLY A 11 -2.20 6.79 20.41
N TRP A 12 -2.18 5.72 19.62
CA TRP A 12 -1.85 5.79 18.21
C TRP A 12 -3.05 6.41 17.50
N SER A 13 -3.23 7.72 17.69
CA SER A 13 -4.01 8.56 16.80
C SER A 13 -3.12 8.90 15.61
N ALA A 14 -2.74 7.90 14.82
CA ALA A 14 -2.10 8.11 13.53
C ALA A 14 -3.17 8.60 12.55
N LEU A 15 -3.33 9.92 12.54
CA LEU A 15 -3.74 10.77 11.43
C LEU A 15 -4.18 10.03 10.15
N ALA A 16 -5.42 9.53 10.11
CA ALA A 16 -6.15 9.35 8.84
C ALA A 16 -6.58 10.71 8.25
N GLN A 17 -5.71 11.71 8.32
CA GLN A 17 -6.02 13.13 8.22
C GLN A 17 -5.05 13.80 7.24
N ALA A 18 -5.12 13.42 5.95
CA ALA A 18 -4.87 14.31 4.79
C ALA A 18 -4.78 13.56 3.43
N HIS A 19 -4.72 12.23 3.37
CA HIS A 19 -4.29 11.55 2.13
C HIS A 19 -5.45 11.08 1.22
N HIS A 20 -6.66 11.63 1.39
CA HIS A 20 -7.91 11.14 0.77
C HIS A 20 -8.04 11.38 -0.75
N GLY A 21 -6.98 11.80 -1.43
CA GLY A 21 -6.97 12.05 -2.87
C GLY A 21 -5.66 11.60 -3.52
N TRP A 22 -5.78 11.01 -4.72
CA TRP A 22 -4.63 10.64 -5.56
C TRP A 22 -3.68 11.81 -5.85
N SER A 23 -4.17 13.06 -5.78
CA SER A 23 -3.39 14.28 -6.01
C SER A 23 -2.30 14.53 -4.97
N SER A 24 -2.38 13.91 -3.78
CA SER A 24 -1.33 14.03 -2.77
C SER A 24 -0.09 13.22 -3.15
N PHE A 25 -0.22 12.22 -4.02
CA PHE A 25 0.83 11.26 -4.35
C PHE A 25 1.48 11.57 -5.71
N ASP A 26 2.77 11.23 -5.81
CA ASP A 26 3.54 11.39 -7.05
C ASP A 26 3.22 10.23 -8.02
N GLN A 27 2.20 10.44 -8.85
CA GLN A 27 1.72 9.43 -9.80
C GLN A 27 2.65 9.21 -11.01
N ASP A 28 3.65 10.07 -11.18
CA ASP A 28 4.64 9.95 -12.24
C ASP A 28 5.75 8.97 -11.88
N ARG A 29 5.91 8.65 -10.58
CA ARG A 29 6.96 7.78 -10.06
C ARG A 29 6.40 6.59 -9.24
N PRO A 30 5.89 5.54 -9.90
CA PRO A 30 5.44 4.34 -9.21
C PRO A 30 6.60 3.62 -8.52
N LEU A 31 6.33 3.12 -7.32
CA LEU A 31 7.24 2.38 -6.48
C LEU A 31 6.78 0.93 -6.33
N TYR A 32 7.74 0.01 -6.32
CA TYR A 32 7.54 -1.38 -5.94
C TYR A 32 7.89 -1.58 -4.46
N LEU A 33 7.00 -2.23 -3.71
CA LEU A 33 7.30 -2.78 -2.38
C LEU A 33 6.87 -4.25 -2.33
N GLU A 34 7.64 -5.06 -1.64
CA GLU A 34 7.34 -6.45 -1.33
C GLU A 34 7.73 -6.74 0.11
N GLY A 35 6.98 -7.59 0.79
CA GLY A 35 7.28 -7.94 2.16
C GLY A 35 6.22 -8.82 2.81
N ARG A 36 6.21 -8.79 4.15
CA ARG A 36 5.18 -9.47 4.96
C ARG A 36 4.29 -8.44 5.63
N ALA A 37 2.99 -8.71 5.65
CA ALA A 37 2.02 -7.92 6.40
C ALA A 37 2.34 -7.99 7.90
N ALA A 38 2.92 -6.94 8.45
CA ALA A 38 3.38 -6.92 9.83
C ALA A 38 2.25 -6.60 10.81
N SER A 39 1.29 -5.79 10.37
CA SER A 39 0.06 -5.49 11.10
C SER A 39 -1.05 -5.26 10.09
N VAL A 40 -2.22 -5.86 10.32
CA VAL A 40 -3.43 -5.67 9.53
C VAL A 40 -4.62 -5.45 10.44
N ARG A 41 -5.46 -4.45 10.11
CA ARG A 41 -6.80 -4.29 10.68
C ARG A 41 -7.79 -4.16 9.53
N TRP A 42 -8.51 -5.25 9.27
CA TRP A 42 -9.45 -5.33 8.16
C TRP A 42 -10.85 -4.88 8.58
N ARG A 43 -11.07 -3.56 8.60
CA ARG A 43 -12.34 -2.97 9.07
C ARG A 43 -12.72 -1.74 8.25
N ASN A 44 -14.01 -1.43 8.23
CA ASN A 44 -14.55 -0.29 7.49
C ASN A 44 -14.09 1.03 8.12
N PRO A 45 -13.67 2.07 7.36
CA PRO A 45 -13.76 2.19 5.90
C PRO A 45 -12.55 1.69 5.09
N HIS A 46 -11.35 1.77 5.67
CA HIS A 46 -10.11 1.32 5.03
C HIS A 46 -9.43 0.28 5.91
N ALA A 47 -8.84 -0.73 5.28
CA ALA A 47 -7.93 -1.62 5.96
C ALA A 47 -6.66 -0.85 6.35
N GLU A 48 -6.23 -0.97 7.60
CA GLU A 48 -4.91 -0.52 8.02
C GLU A 48 -3.93 -1.67 7.73
N LEU A 49 -2.90 -1.42 6.91
CA LEU A 49 -1.87 -2.40 6.57
C LEU A 49 -0.48 -1.79 6.74
N VAL A 50 0.35 -2.42 7.58
CA VAL A 50 1.78 -2.13 7.67
C VAL A 50 2.56 -3.28 7.06
N LEU A 51 3.41 -2.98 6.08
CA LEU A 51 4.30 -3.93 5.40
C LEU A 51 5.71 -3.85 6.01
N ASP A 52 6.29 -5.02 6.33
CA ASP A 52 7.71 -5.14 6.65
C ASP A 52 8.48 -5.49 5.38
N VAL A 53 9.25 -4.51 4.90
CA VAL A 53 10.03 -4.54 3.66
C VAL A 53 11.45 -5.00 3.97
N PRO A 54 12.00 -6.00 3.24
CA PRO A 54 13.35 -6.48 3.47
C PRO A 54 14.38 -5.44 2.99
N GLU A 55 15.54 -5.41 3.66
CA GLU A 55 16.66 -4.54 3.25
C GLU A 55 17.16 -4.86 1.83
N SER A 56 17.04 -6.12 1.41
CA SER A 56 17.45 -6.59 0.09
C SER A 56 16.32 -6.54 -0.95
N LEU A 57 15.40 -5.57 -0.86
CA LEU A 57 14.34 -5.39 -1.86
C LEU A 57 14.92 -5.32 -3.29
N ARG A 58 14.25 -5.99 -4.22
CA ARG A 58 14.59 -6.04 -5.64
C ARG A 58 13.34 -5.81 -6.47
N LEU A 59 13.53 -5.17 -7.63
CA LEU A 59 12.46 -5.09 -8.61
C LEU A 59 12.35 -6.46 -9.31
N PRO A 60 11.17 -7.09 -9.37
CA PRO A 60 10.99 -8.34 -10.07
C PRO A 60 11.26 -8.15 -11.57
N PRO A 61 12.06 -9.02 -12.22
CA PRO A 61 12.40 -8.88 -13.63
C PRO A 61 11.19 -9.07 -14.56
N ASP A 62 10.14 -9.74 -14.06
CA ASP A 62 8.88 -10.00 -14.75
C ASP A 62 7.82 -8.89 -14.54
N LEU A 63 8.10 -7.87 -13.70
CA LEU A 63 7.09 -6.92 -13.26
C LEU A 63 6.38 -6.24 -14.43
N ALA A 64 7.14 -5.77 -15.42
CA ALA A 64 6.58 -5.06 -16.58
C ALA A 64 5.71 -5.94 -17.48
N GLN A 65 5.80 -7.27 -17.36
CA GLN A 65 5.06 -8.24 -18.16
C GLN A 65 3.85 -8.83 -17.43
N ARG A 66 3.62 -8.45 -16.16
CA ARG A 66 2.49 -9.00 -15.39
C ARG A 66 1.16 -8.59 -16.00
N SER A 67 0.27 -9.56 -16.14
CA SER A 67 -1.11 -9.33 -16.54
C SER A 67 -1.83 -8.48 -15.50
N LEU A 68 -2.49 -7.42 -15.97
CA LEU A 68 -3.25 -6.49 -15.15
C LEU A 68 -4.74 -6.66 -15.42
N PRO A 69 -5.59 -6.68 -14.39
CA PRO A 69 -7.03 -6.75 -14.59
C PRO A 69 -7.57 -5.42 -15.14
N ALA A 70 -8.64 -5.49 -15.92
CA ALA A 70 -9.31 -4.31 -16.44
C ALA A 70 -10.02 -3.54 -15.33
N GLN A 71 -9.86 -2.21 -15.31
CA GLN A 71 -10.51 -1.30 -14.37
C GLN A 71 -11.38 -0.30 -15.14
N THR A 72 -12.42 0.23 -14.50
CA THR A 72 -13.26 1.29 -15.10
C THR A 72 -12.50 2.59 -15.35
N ALA A 73 -11.46 2.88 -14.57
CA ALA A 73 -10.55 3.98 -14.84
C ALA A 73 -9.57 3.60 -15.95
N SER A 74 -9.39 4.50 -16.93
CA SER A 74 -8.41 4.34 -18.00
C SER A 74 -6.99 4.60 -17.46
N ILE A 75 -6.33 3.55 -17.00
CA ILE A 75 -4.94 3.57 -16.58
C ILE A 75 -4.11 2.77 -17.58
N ASP A 76 -3.02 3.37 -18.08
CA ASP A 76 -2.00 2.63 -18.82
C ASP A 76 -1.14 1.82 -17.85
N GLY A 77 -1.69 0.68 -17.45
CA GLY A 77 -1.07 -0.25 -16.51
C GLY A 77 0.28 -0.80 -16.98
N PRO A 78 0.41 -1.29 -18.23
CA PRO A 78 1.70 -1.76 -18.75
C PRO A 78 2.79 -0.69 -18.68
N ALA A 79 2.50 0.55 -19.12
CA ALA A 79 3.47 1.64 -19.01
C ALA A 79 3.79 2.00 -17.54
N LEU A 80 2.84 1.80 -16.62
CA LEU A 80 3.02 1.99 -15.18
C LEU A 80 3.97 0.96 -14.57
N LEU A 81 3.78 -0.32 -14.86
CA LEU A 81 4.69 -1.36 -14.39
C LEU A 81 6.09 -1.19 -14.99
N ALA A 82 6.19 -0.81 -16.27
CA ALA A 82 7.47 -0.59 -16.95
C ALA A 82 8.30 0.56 -16.35
N ARG A 83 7.67 1.61 -15.83
CA ARG A 83 8.36 2.76 -15.20
C ARG A 83 8.55 2.60 -13.69
N THR A 84 8.11 1.50 -13.10
CA THR A 84 8.19 1.28 -11.65
C THR A 84 9.63 1.14 -11.19
N VAL A 85 9.97 1.82 -10.10
CA VAL A 85 11.31 1.82 -9.49
C VAL A 85 11.26 1.38 -8.03
N LEU A 86 12.44 1.19 -7.42
CA LEU A 86 12.55 0.99 -5.98
C LEU A 86 12.50 2.33 -5.24
N PRO A 87 12.02 2.35 -3.97
CA PRO A 87 12.15 3.52 -3.12
C PRO A 87 13.63 3.88 -2.91
N THR A 88 13.90 5.17 -2.71
CA THR A 88 15.22 5.69 -2.34
C THR A 88 15.44 5.69 -0.83
N ARG A 89 14.35 5.77 -0.06
CA ARG A 89 14.38 5.63 1.40
C ARG A 89 14.61 4.17 1.83
N ARG A 90 15.09 3.99 3.06
CA ARG A 90 15.51 2.68 3.63
C ARG A 90 14.60 2.19 4.76
N ASP A 91 13.48 2.86 5.01
CA ASP A 91 12.49 2.46 5.99
C ASP A 91 12.02 1.03 5.71
N ARG A 92 12.03 0.21 6.75
CA ARG A 92 11.58 -1.19 6.68
C ARG A 92 10.09 -1.33 6.98
N ARG A 93 9.45 -0.32 7.56
CA ARG A 93 8.02 -0.33 7.87
C ARG A 93 7.33 0.72 7.03
N TRP A 94 6.41 0.25 6.20
CA TRP A 94 5.59 1.10 5.33
C TRP A 94 4.13 0.93 5.65
N GLU A 95 3.41 2.03 5.77
CA GLU A 95 1.95 2.02 5.69
C GLU A 95 1.53 1.86 4.23
N ILE A 96 0.68 0.87 3.97
CA ILE A 96 0.11 0.64 2.65
C ILE A 96 -1.33 1.10 2.68
N GLU A 97 -1.59 2.22 2.00
CA GLU A 97 -2.92 2.75 1.83
C GLU A 97 -3.62 1.96 0.71
N LEU A 98 -4.41 0.96 1.13
CA LEU A 98 -5.26 0.17 0.26
C LEU A 98 -6.51 0.97 -0.14
N ALA A 99 -7.21 0.48 -1.16
CA ALA A 99 -8.54 0.99 -1.47
C ALA A 99 -9.52 0.79 -0.29
N PRO A 100 -10.61 1.57 -0.20
CA PRO A 100 -11.68 1.33 0.77
C PRO A 100 -12.18 -0.12 0.70
N LEU A 101 -12.60 -0.69 1.83
CA LEU A 101 -13.06 -2.09 1.90
C LEU A 101 -14.17 -2.41 0.89
N PHE A 102 -15.04 -1.45 0.58
CA PHE A 102 -16.05 -1.62 -0.46
C PHE A 102 -15.43 -1.96 -1.83
N ARG A 103 -14.36 -1.26 -2.22
CA ARG A 103 -13.63 -1.54 -3.47
C ARG A 103 -12.89 -2.86 -3.39
N LEU A 104 -12.25 -3.17 -2.26
CA LEU A 104 -11.62 -4.48 -2.05
C LEU A 104 -12.65 -5.62 -2.19
N GLY A 105 -13.88 -5.41 -1.72
CA GLY A 105 -15.01 -6.32 -1.91
C GLY A 105 -15.43 -6.47 -3.38
N GLN A 106 -15.51 -5.38 -4.16
CA GLN A 106 -15.79 -5.44 -5.60
C GLN A 106 -14.74 -6.26 -6.36
N TRP A 107 -13.49 -6.17 -5.94
CA TRP A 107 -12.37 -6.95 -6.47
C TRP A 107 -12.24 -8.36 -5.89
N GLN A 108 -13.09 -8.71 -4.91
CA GLN A 108 -13.01 -9.97 -4.18
C GLN A 108 -11.61 -10.23 -3.62
N VAL A 109 -10.94 -9.18 -3.15
CA VAL A 109 -9.64 -9.30 -2.48
C VAL A 109 -9.87 -10.07 -1.19
N PRO A 110 -9.20 -11.21 -0.98
CA PRO A 110 -9.31 -11.92 0.29
C PRO A 110 -8.72 -11.06 1.41
N GLU A 111 -9.24 -11.22 2.63
CA GLU A 111 -8.70 -10.54 3.79
C GLU A 111 -7.20 -10.87 3.96
N ILE A 112 -6.38 -9.82 3.98
CA ILE A 112 -4.95 -9.93 4.27
C ILE A 112 -4.80 -10.13 5.77
N LYS A 113 -3.98 -11.10 6.17
CA LYS A 113 -3.70 -11.42 7.58
C LYS A 113 -2.23 -11.13 7.90
N ASN A 114 -1.95 -10.93 9.19
CA ASN A 114 -0.59 -10.79 9.68
C ASN A 114 0.29 -11.98 9.21
N GLY A 115 1.50 -11.68 8.77
CA GLY A 115 2.49 -12.62 8.27
C GLY A 115 2.36 -12.98 6.79
N MET A 116 1.24 -12.64 6.13
CA MET A 116 1.04 -12.97 4.71
C MET A 116 2.06 -12.22 3.84
N PRO A 117 2.69 -12.90 2.86
CA PRO A 117 3.50 -12.25 1.86
C PRO A 117 2.60 -11.53 0.85
N LEU A 118 3.00 -10.33 0.46
CA LEU A 118 2.37 -9.59 -0.63
C LEU A 118 3.38 -8.63 -1.27
N SER A 119 3.05 -8.17 -2.46
CA SER A 119 3.71 -7.00 -3.06
C SER A 119 2.71 -6.03 -3.63
N VAL A 120 3.15 -4.79 -3.78
CA VAL A 120 2.34 -3.69 -4.28
C VAL A 120 3.16 -2.84 -5.23
N VAL A 121 2.47 -2.31 -6.23
CA VAL A 121 2.93 -1.13 -6.95
C VAL A 121 2.01 0.02 -6.59
N GLY A 122 2.59 1.16 -6.28
CA GLY A 122 1.82 2.34 -5.89
C GLY A 122 2.68 3.58 -5.83
N PHE A 123 2.20 4.60 -5.13
CA PHE A 123 2.81 5.92 -5.14
C PHE A 123 3.05 6.40 -3.71
N ALA A 124 4.23 6.95 -3.48
CA ALA A 124 4.54 7.71 -2.28
C ALA A 124 4.31 9.21 -2.55
N PHE A 125 4.58 10.04 -1.55
CA PHE A 125 4.67 11.48 -1.74
C PHE A 125 5.81 11.87 -2.67
N LYS A 126 5.72 13.09 -3.21
CA LYS A 126 6.76 13.67 -4.05
C LYS A 126 8.12 13.64 -3.35
N ASP A 127 9.12 13.17 -4.07
CA ASP A 127 10.48 12.92 -3.57
C ASP A 127 10.54 11.98 -2.34
N GLU A 128 9.51 11.16 -2.11
CA GLU A 128 9.35 10.28 -0.94
C GLU A 128 9.39 11.01 0.42
N LYS A 129 9.06 12.32 0.44
CA LYS A 129 9.11 13.15 1.65
C LYS A 129 8.00 12.80 2.64
N GLY A 130 8.33 12.82 3.93
CA GLY A 130 7.38 12.59 5.02
C GLY A 130 7.27 11.12 5.41
N GLU A 131 6.07 10.71 5.79
CA GLU A 131 5.78 9.36 6.28
C GLU A 131 6.07 8.28 5.23
N ALA A 132 6.44 7.09 5.67
CA ALA A 132 6.65 5.92 4.81
C ALA A 132 5.31 5.32 4.40
N ILE A 133 4.55 6.06 3.60
CA ILE A 133 3.23 5.65 3.10
C ILE A 133 3.28 5.41 1.59
N LEU A 134 2.60 4.35 1.15
CA LEU A 134 2.41 4.04 -0.25
C LEU A 134 0.93 3.79 -0.52
N ARG A 135 0.34 4.61 -1.40
CA ARG A 135 -1.00 4.37 -1.92
C ARG A 135 -0.96 3.36 -3.03
N ALA A 136 -1.59 2.22 -2.82
CA ALA A 136 -1.52 1.09 -3.73
C ALA A 136 -2.36 1.33 -5.00
N GLU A 137 -1.73 1.16 -6.17
CA GLU A 137 -2.38 1.11 -7.48
C GLU A 137 -2.72 -0.33 -7.85
N TYR A 138 -1.74 -1.23 -7.66
CA TYR A 138 -1.87 -2.66 -7.88
C TYR A 138 -1.42 -3.42 -6.64
N LEU A 139 -2.21 -4.43 -6.27
CA LEU A 139 -1.85 -5.41 -5.24
C LEU A 139 -1.59 -6.76 -5.91
N PHE A 140 -0.48 -7.39 -5.55
CA PHE A 140 -0.15 -8.76 -5.92
C PHE A 140 -0.23 -9.63 -4.67
N LEU A 141 -1.14 -10.60 -4.70
CA LEU A 141 -1.44 -11.45 -3.56
C LEU A 141 -1.77 -12.85 -4.06
N ASP A 142 -1.05 -13.86 -3.57
CA ASP A 142 -1.27 -15.27 -3.88
C ASP A 142 -1.38 -15.57 -5.40
N GLY A 143 -0.44 -15.01 -6.17
CA GLY A 143 -0.39 -15.17 -7.62
C GLY A 143 -1.45 -14.40 -8.41
N LYS A 144 -2.32 -13.63 -7.74
CA LYS A 144 -3.33 -12.77 -8.38
C LYS A 144 -2.93 -11.31 -8.33
N THR A 145 -3.36 -10.57 -9.36
CA THR A 145 -3.20 -9.13 -9.46
C THR A 145 -4.55 -8.45 -9.29
N TYR A 146 -4.61 -7.41 -8.47
CA TYR A 146 -5.80 -6.61 -8.20
C TYR A 146 -5.53 -5.15 -8.54
N GLY A 147 -6.44 -4.53 -9.29
CA GLY A 147 -6.43 -3.07 -9.50
C GLY A 147 -7.12 -2.36 -8.34
N LEU A 148 -6.53 -1.28 -7.81
CA LEU A 148 -7.07 -0.57 -6.64
C LEU A 148 -7.50 0.87 -6.95
N ARG A 149 -7.29 1.32 -8.20
CA ARG A 149 -7.69 2.64 -8.69
C ARG A 149 -9.19 2.83 -8.69
N SER A 150 -9.92 1.88 -9.28
CA SER A 150 -11.36 1.93 -9.44
C SER A 150 -11.97 0.53 -9.37
N SER A 151 -13.25 0.39 -9.68
CA SER A 151 -13.91 -0.93 -9.75
C SER A 151 -13.39 -1.75 -10.94
N PRO A 152 -13.59 -3.08 -10.93
CA PRO A 152 -13.45 -3.89 -12.14
C PRO A 152 -14.28 -3.31 -13.30
N ALA A 153 -13.77 -3.44 -14.53
CA ALA A 153 -14.47 -3.07 -15.75
C ALA A 153 -15.55 -4.10 -16.15
#